data_AF-A0A9W6TVY6-F1
#
_entry.id   AF-A0A9W6TVY6-F1
#
_cell.length_a   1.000
_cell.length_b   1.000
_cell.length_c   1.000
_cell.angle_alpha   90.00
_cell.angle_beta   90.00
_cell.angle_gamma   90.00
#
_symmetry.space_group_name_H-M   'P 1'
#
loop_
_entity.id
_entity.type
_entity.pdbx_description
1 polymer ?
#
loop_
_entity_poly.entity_id
_entity_poly.type
_entity_poly.pdbx_seq_one_letter_code
_entity_poly.pdbx_strand_id
1 'polypeptide(L)'
;MISNAPMYPGAKDPTDKQPVPHPYRKKSAAEYNIVTNVPHNGSSVLPPSTTASPSRKPYREFNILTNKYGIILLPMLALKSQEAAQAKRIAAQKYFKTRMFDPVRVTYVGEDREKEFLVRRHEEQQLHGKDRVLLLPPREQFSEGRLYNILNQRIINSAKLATMKAKDQRVLNKIKKTAYETKMREVGESQQMRETDLCLNRYAHERHIESHFHGYDVISNQPYIGRGTKTIVHPRTHAQLTAWQAIESGLLLNNRIASKLSPGTASTRPPSNPVSQVVGTPDVHNSERKPNILVVDQSSSATQVSLLQQVYFLTL
;
A
#
# COMPACT_ATOMS: atom_id res chain seq x y z
N MET A 1 25.88 -19.09 38.01
CA MET A 1 24.82 -18.30 38.68
C MET A 1 23.76 -18.01 37.63
N ILE A 2 22.61 -18.69 37.69
CA ILE A 2 21.52 -18.48 36.73
C ILE A 2 20.65 -17.35 37.27
N SER A 3 20.62 -16.24 36.52
CA SER A 3 19.88 -15.03 36.87
C SER A 3 18.42 -15.18 36.42
N ASN A 4 17.50 -15.29 37.38
CA ASN A 4 16.05 -15.31 37.15
C ASN A 4 15.51 -13.87 36.99
N ALA A 5 16.00 -13.15 35.98
CA ALA A 5 15.47 -11.82 35.66
C ALA A 5 14.30 -11.96 34.67
N PRO A 6 13.16 -11.28 34.88
CA PRO A 6 12.02 -11.34 33.97
C PRO A 6 12.38 -10.71 32.62
N MET A 7 12.00 -11.40 31.54
CA MET A 7 12.39 -11.05 30.16
C MET A 7 11.81 -9.71 29.69
N TYR A 8 10.75 -9.21 30.33
CA TYR A 8 10.18 -7.88 30.10
C TYR A 8 9.57 -7.28 31.39
N PRO A 9 9.54 -5.95 31.55
CA PRO A 9 8.90 -5.31 32.69
C PRO A 9 7.39 -5.61 32.68
N GLY A 10 6.91 -6.37 33.67
CA GLY A 10 5.49 -6.72 33.84
C GLY A 10 5.13 -8.19 33.60
N ALA A 11 6.08 -9.04 33.19
CA ALA A 11 5.86 -10.48 33.12
C ALA A 11 5.78 -11.08 34.55
N LYS A 12 4.64 -11.69 34.89
CA LYS A 12 4.47 -12.42 36.16
C LYS A 12 4.97 -13.85 36.00
N ASP A 13 5.79 -14.32 36.95
CA ASP A 13 6.29 -15.69 36.95
C ASP A 13 5.12 -16.69 37.10
N PRO A 14 5.08 -17.79 36.32
CA PRO A 14 4.01 -18.78 36.41
C PRO A 14 4.01 -19.54 37.76
N THR A 15 5.04 -19.36 38.58
CA THR A 15 5.19 -19.96 39.92
C THR A 15 4.63 -19.08 41.05
N ASP A 16 4.35 -17.80 40.78
CA ASP A 16 3.76 -16.87 41.75
C ASP A 16 2.26 -17.14 41.90
N LYS A 17 1.94 -18.12 42.75
CA LYS A 17 0.58 -18.36 43.22
C LYS A 17 0.13 -17.16 44.05
N GLN A 18 -0.75 -16.34 43.47
CA GLN A 18 -1.53 -15.35 44.23
C GLN A 18 -2.23 -16.07 45.39
N PRO A 19 -2.12 -15.59 46.65
CA PRO A 19 -2.90 -16.15 47.75
C PRO A 19 -4.38 -15.87 47.46
N VAL A 20 -5.09 -16.90 46.99
CA VAL A 20 -6.54 -16.84 46.81
C VAL A 20 -7.15 -16.72 48.21
N PRO A 21 -7.86 -15.62 48.53
CA PRO A 21 -8.57 -15.53 49.79
C PRO A 21 -9.69 -16.58 49.80
N HIS A 22 -9.51 -17.65 50.56
CA HIS A 22 -10.60 -18.60 50.81
C HIS A 22 -11.72 -17.87 51.55
N PRO A 23 -12.93 -17.75 50.97
CA PRO A 23 -14.06 -17.23 51.72
C PRO A 23 -14.43 -18.32 52.73
N TYR A 24 -14.51 -17.96 54.01
CA TYR A 24 -14.90 -18.81 55.15
C TYR A 24 -13.80 -19.67 55.80
N ARG A 25 -12.92 -19.01 56.56
CA ARG A 25 -12.52 -19.55 57.88
C ARG A 25 -13.00 -18.58 58.96
N LYS A 26 -14.26 -18.72 59.38
CA LYS A 26 -14.73 -18.10 60.62
C LYS A 26 -14.08 -18.88 61.77
N LYS A 27 -13.37 -18.19 62.66
CA LYS A 27 -12.87 -18.78 63.91
C LYS A 27 -14.08 -19.34 64.66
N SER A 28 -14.18 -20.66 64.78
CA SER A 28 -15.35 -21.38 65.32
C SER A 28 -15.43 -21.38 66.84
N ALA A 29 -14.58 -20.63 67.53
CA ALA A 29 -14.52 -20.56 68.99
C ALA A 29 -15.47 -19.51 69.58
N ALA A 30 -16.69 -19.39 69.02
CA ALA A 30 -17.76 -18.65 69.68
C ALA A 30 -18.60 -19.66 70.46
N GLU A 31 -18.56 -19.59 71.78
CA GLU A 31 -19.40 -20.42 72.65
C GLU A 31 -20.83 -19.86 72.57
N TYR A 32 -21.76 -20.66 72.05
CA TYR A 32 -23.16 -20.26 71.90
C TYR A 32 -23.99 -20.77 73.07
N ASN A 33 -24.95 -19.97 73.51
CA ASN A 33 -26.01 -20.47 74.38
C ASN A 33 -26.90 -21.44 73.56
N ILE A 34 -26.89 -22.72 73.92
CA ILE A 34 -27.61 -23.80 73.23
C ILE A 34 -29.13 -23.62 73.18
N VAL A 35 -29.71 -22.77 74.04
CA VAL A 35 -31.15 -22.51 74.07
C VAL A 35 -31.53 -21.29 73.21
N THR A 36 -30.67 -20.26 73.14
CA THR A 36 -31.00 -18.99 72.46
C THR A 36 -30.19 -18.72 71.18
N ASN A 37 -29.17 -19.52 70.89
CA ASN A 37 -28.29 -19.42 69.73
C ASN A 37 -27.58 -18.06 69.54
N VAL A 38 -27.34 -17.34 70.65
CA VAL A 38 -26.59 -16.07 70.69
C VAL A 38 -25.16 -16.32 71.22
N PRO A 39 -24.09 -15.74 70.62
CA PRO A 39 -22.72 -15.95 71.08
C PRO A 39 -22.43 -15.23 72.41
N HIS A 40 -21.71 -15.90 73.32
CA HIS A 40 -21.23 -15.32 74.57
C HIS A 40 -20.02 -14.41 74.31
N ASN A 41 -20.23 -13.09 74.35
CA ASN A 41 -19.14 -12.12 74.36
C ASN A 41 -18.74 -11.87 75.83
N GLY A 42 -17.55 -12.34 76.21
CA GLY A 42 -17.06 -12.30 77.59
C GLY A 42 -17.11 -10.91 78.22
N SER A 43 -17.95 -10.75 79.23
CA SER A 43 -17.86 -9.68 80.21
C SER A 43 -18.49 -10.11 81.53
N SER A 44 -17.65 -10.16 82.56
CA SER A 44 -17.93 -10.04 83.99
C SER A 44 -18.75 -11.14 84.68
N VAL A 45 -18.01 -11.91 85.48
CA VAL A 45 -18.48 -12.69 86.62
C VAL A 45 -19.25 -11.79 87.59
N LEU A 46 -20.53 -12.09 87.81
CA LEU A 46 -21.30 -11.70 88.99
C LEU A 46 -22.07 -12.95 89.49
N PRO A 47 -22.19 -13.13 90.82
CA PRO A 47 -22.79 -14.33 91.42
C PRO A 47 -24.31 -14.41 91.14
N PRO A 48 -24.93 -15.60 91.25
CA PRO A 48 -26.32 -15.82 90.88
C PRO A 48 -27.24 -15.10 91.88
N SER A 49 -27.64 -13.87 91.53
CA SER A 49 -28.77 -13.21 92.18
C SER A 49 -30.06 -13.85 91.67
N THR A 50 -30.75 -14.47 92.61
CA THR A 50 -32.09 -15.03 92.47
C THR A 50 -33.10 -13.93 92.14
N THR A 51 -33.18 -13.52 90.88
CA THR A 51 -34.32 -12.74 90.39
C THR A 51 -35.05 -13.58 89.36
N ALA A 52 -36.23 -14.06 89.77
CA ALA A 52 -37.16 -14.80 88.96
C ALA A 52 -37.30 -14.18 87.56
N SER A 53 -36.91 -14.92 86.53
CA SER A 53 -37.32 -14.63 85.17
C SER A 53 -38.84 -14.51 85.15
N PRO A 54 -39.44 -13.35 84.79
CA PRO A 54 -40.87 -13.31 84.59
C PRO A 54 -41.18 -14.30 83.48
N SER A 55 -42.01 -15.30 83.79
CA SER A 55 -42.62 -16.20 82.84
C SER A 55 -43.12 -15.37 81.65
N ARG A 56 -42.34 -15.35 80.55
CA ARG A 56 -42.77 -14.79 79.28
C ARG A 56 -43.78 -15.77 78.69
N LYS A 57 -45.00 -15.76 79.24
CA LYS A 57 -46.15 -16.35 78.57
C LYS A 57 -46.21 -15.71 77.17
N PRO A 58 -46.38 -16.48 76.09
CA PRO A 58 -46.50 -15.89 74.75
C PRO A 58 -47.70 -14.94 74.79
N TYR A 59 -47.43 -13.63 74.72
CA TYR A 59 -48.50 -12.65 74.63
C TYR A 59 -49.28 -12.93 73.35
N ARG A 60 -50.60 -13.07 73.48
CA ARG A 60 -51.47 -13.29 72.32
C ARG A 60 -51.35 -12.08 71.41
N GLU A 61 -50.90 -12.31 70.18
CA GLU A 61 -50.62 -11.29 69.16
C GLU A 61 -51.83 -10.44 68.78
N PHE A 62 -53.01 -11.04 68.93
CA PHE A 62 -54.30 -10.43 68.69
C PHE A 62 -55.07 -10.31 70.00
N ASN A 63 -55.44 -9.08 70.36
CA ASN A 63 -56.26 -8.82 71.52
C ASN A 63 -57.73 -9.04 71.16
N ILE A 64 -58.31 -10.12 71.69
CA ILE A 64 -59.69 -10.54 71.41
C ILE A 64 -60.71 -9.52 71.96
N LEU A 65 -60.37 -8.83 73.04
CA LEU A 65 -61.26 -7.87 73.69
C LEU A 65 -61.33 -6.54 72.93
N THR A 66 -60.22 -6.13 72.31
CA THR A 66 -60.16 -4.86 71.55
C THR A 66 -60.22 -5.06 70.04
N ASN A 67 -60.29 -6.31 69.55
CA ASN A 67 -60.26 -6.69 68.13
C ASN A 67 -59.16 -5.98 67.33
N LYS A 68 -57.96 -5.86 67.93
CA LYS A 68 -56.83 -5.11 67.38
C LYS A 68 -55.53 -5.88 67.62
N TYR A 69 -54.63 -5.81 66.64
CA TYR A 69 -53.27 -6.33 66.77
C TYR A 69 -52.43 -5.41 67.65
N GLY A 70 -51.49 -5.98 68.41
CA GLY A 70 -50.58 -5.20 69.26
C GLY A 70 -49.71 -4.21 68.46
N ILE A 71 -49.30 -3.12 69.11
CA ILE A 71 -48.48 -2.03 68.52
C ILE A 71 -47.17 -2.55 67.91
N ILE A 72 -46.66 -3.68 68.40
CA ILE A 72 -45.41 -4.32 67.95
C ILE A 72 -45.61 -5.11 66.63
N LEU A 73 -46.83 -5.56 66.32
CA LEU A 73 -47.12 -6.35 65.11
C LEU A 73 -47.22 -5.50 63.85
N LEU A 74 -47.68 -4.25 63.95
CA LEU A 74 -47.82 -3.37 62.79
C LEU A 74 -46.47 -3.09 62.10
N PRO A 75 -45.39 -2.72 62.82
CA PRO A 75 -44.05 -2.59 62.23
C PRO A 75 -43.48 -3.93 61.73
N MET A 76 -43.73 -5.03 62.47
CA MET A 76 -43.23 -6.37 62.11
C MET A 76 -43.88 -6.92 60.83
N LEU A 77 -45.16 -6.64 60.60
CA LEU A 77 -45.87 -7.00 59.37
C LEU A 77 -45.32 -6.21 58.17
N ALA A 78 -45.03 -4.92 58.36
CA ALA A 78 -44.39 -4.09 57.35
C ALA A 78 -42.99 -4.62 56.98
N LEU A 79 -42.16 -4.95 57.98
CA LEU A 79 -40.84 -5.56 57.76
C LEU A 79 -40.94 -6.91 57.01
N LYS A 80 -41.84 -7.81 57.43
CA LYS A 80 -42.08 -9.08 56.71
C LYS A 80 -42.51 -8.88 55.26
N SER A 81 -43.34 -7.86 55.00
CA SER A 81 -43.76 -7.54 53.63
C SER A 81 -42.58 -7.05 52.78
N GLN A 82 -41.67 -6.26 53.36
CA GLN A 82 -40.47 -5.77 52.72
C GLN A 82 -39.46 -6.90 52.46
N GLU A 83 -39.25 -7.79 53.44
CA GLU A 83 -38.42 -8.99 53.30
C GLU A 83 -38.96 -9.92 52.22
N ALA A 84 -40.28 -10.16 52.19
CA ALA A 84 -40.92 -10.95 51.14
C ALA A 84 -40.75 -10.31 49.75
N ALA A 85 -40.87 -8.98 49.65
CA ALA A 85 -40.61 -8.26 48.40
C ALA A 85 -39.14 -8.37 47.96
N GLN A 86 -38.19 -8.28 48.90
CA GLN A 86 -36.76 -8.49 48.62
C GLN A 86 -36.46 -9.93 48.20
N ALA A 87 -37.03 -10.91 48.88
CA ALA A 87 -36.89 -12.33 48.53
C ALA A 87 -37.42 -12.61 47.12
N LYS A 88 -38.57 -12.03 46.75
CA LYS A 88 -39.12 -12.10 45.38
C LYS A 88 -38.17 -11.46 44.36
N ARG A 89 -37.59 -10.29 44.66
CA ARG A 89 -36.61 -9.64 43.77
C ARG A 89 -35.36 -10.50 43.57
N ILE A 90 -34.82 -11.08 44.63
CA ILE A 90 -33.63 -11.95 44.55
C ILE A 90 -33.97 -13.23 43.77
N ALA A 91 -35.13 -13.83 44.00
CA ALA A 91 -35.58 -15.00 43.27
C ALA A 91 -35.76 -14.71 41.78
N ALA A 92 -36.35 -13.56 41.43
CA ALA A 92 -36.48 -13.11 40.04
C ALA A 92 -35.11 -12.90 39.38
N GLN A 93 -34.16 -12.24 40.06
CA GLN A 93 -32.80 -12.09 39.55
C GLN A 93 -32.11 -13.44 39.31
N LYS A 94 -32.26 -14.40 40.24
CA LYS A 94 -31.72 -15.76 40.06
C LYS A 94 -32.38 -16.49 38.89
N TYR A 95 -33.69 -16.34 38.74
CA TYR A 95 -34.46 -16.92 37.63
C TYR A 95 -33.97 -16.40 36.28
N PHE A 96 -33.84 -15.08 36.12
CA PHE A 96 -33.38 -14.49 34.86
C PHE A 96 -31.91 -14.81 34.55
N LYS A 97 -31.06 -14.96 35.58
CA LYS A 97 -29.66 -15.38 35.37
C LYS A 97 -29.53 -16.76 34.73
N THR A 98 -30.41 -17.71 35.08
CA THR A 98 -30.35 -19.08 34.56
C THR A 98 -31.18 -19.26 33.28
N ARG A 99 -32.22 -18.44 33.08
CA ARG A 99 -33.13 -18.50 31.93
C ARG A 99 -32.99 -17.25 31.07
N MET A 100 -31.91 -17.21 30.30
CA MET A 100 -31.63 -16.09 29.41
C MET A 100 -32.38 -16.18 28.08
N PHE A 101 -32.62 -17.40 27.60
CA PHE A 101 -33.19 -17.68 26.29
C PHE A 101 -34.43 -18.57 26.45
N ASP A 102 -35.50 -18.22 25.74
CA ASP A 102 -36.72 -19.01 25.66
C ASP A 102 -36.67 -19.87 24.38
N PRO A 103 -36.47 -21.19 24.49
CA PRO A 103 -36.38 -22.06 23.33
C PRO A 103 -37.72 -22.26 22.60
N VAL A 104 -38.85 -21.98 23.26
CA VAL A 104 -40.17 -22.12 22.64
C VAL A 104 -40.46 -20.93 21.73
N ARG A 105 -40.14 -19.72 22.20
CA ARG A 105 -40.30 -18.48 21.42
C ARG A 105 -39.10 -18.18 20.52
N VAL A 106 -37.97 -18.83 20.77
CA VAL A 106 -36.68 -18.59 20.10
C VAL A 106 -36.24 -17.13 20.25
N THR A 107 -36.51 -16.53 21.41
CA THR A 107 -36.15 -15.15 21.75
C THR A 107 -35.47 -15.06 23.11
N TYR A 108 -34.65 -14.03 23.30
CA TYR A 108 -34.11 -13.72 24.61
C TYR A 108 -35.22 -13.17 25.52
N VAL A 109 -35.21 -13.61 26.78
CA VAL A 109 -36.23 -13.22 27.77
C VAL A 109 -36.15 -11.72 28.11
N GLY A 110 -34.96 -11.12 28.00
CA GLY A 110 -34.74 -9.69 28.20
C GLY A 110 -34.79 -8.91 26.90
N GLU A 111 -35.63 -7.87 26.85
CA GLU A 111 -35.83 -7.03 25.66
C GLU A 111 -34.54 -6.36 25.17
N ASP A 112 -33.68 -5.90 26.08
CA ASP A 112 -32.43 -5.22 25.72
C ASP A 112 -31.44 -6.18 25.04
N ARG A 113 -31.36 -7.41 25.52
CA ARG A 113 -30.48 -8.44 24.93
C ARG A 113 -30.98 -8.91 23.58
N GLU A 114 -32.30 -8.99 23.40
CA GLU A 114 -32.89 -9.31 22.10
C GLU A 114 -32.54 -8.22 21.08
N LYS A 115 -32.66 -6.93 21.45
CA LYS A 115 -32.27 -5.81 20.58
C LYS A 115 -30.79 -5.88 20.18
N GLU A 116 -29.89 -6.13 21.14
CA GLU A 116 -28.46 -6.30 20.87
C GLU A 116 -28.19 -7.48 19.92
N PHE A 117 -28.87 -8.60 20.14
CA PHE A 117 -28.75 -9.78 19.28
C PHE A 117 -29.22 -9.50 17.86
N LEU A 118 -30.37 -8.82 17.69
CA LEU A 118 -30.91 -8.48 16.38
C LEU A 118 -29.98 -7.52 15.61
N VAL A 119 -29.40 -6.53 16.30
CA VAL A 119 -28.41 -5.62 15.70
C VAL A 119 -27.18 -6.41 15.23
N ARG A 120 -26.58 -7.22 16.11
CA ARG A 120 -25.41 -8.04 15.75
C ARG A 120 -25.73 -8.99 14.60
N ARG A 121 -26.87 -9.68 14.65
CA ARG A 121 -27.30 -10.60 13.59
C ARG A 121 -27.46 -9.87 12.26
N HIS A 122 -28.02 -8.66 12.27
CA HIS A 122 -28.15 -7.85 11.08
C HIS A 122 -26.77 -7.46 10.53
N GLU A 123 -25.84 -7.02 11.38
CA GLU A 123 -24.46 -6.72 10.98
C GLU A 123 -23.75 -7.94 10.37
N GLU A 124 -23.87 -9.10 11.02
CA GLU A 124 -23.33 -10.37 10.52
C GLU A 124 -23.96 -10.76 9.18
N GLN A 125 -25.28 -10.59 9.01
CA GLN A 125 -25.96 -10.87 7.74
C GLN A 125 -25.48 -9.94 6.62
N GLN A 126 -25.19 -8.67 6.92
CA GLN A 126 -24.65 -7.72 5.95
C GLN A 126 -23.21 -8.07 5.54
N LEU A 127 -22.43 -8.70 6.42
CA LEU A 127 -21.07 -9.16 6.10
C LEU A 127 -21.08 -10.55 5.45
N HIS A 128 -22.05 -11.39 5.81
CA HIS A 128 -22.13 -12.77 5.38
C HIS A 128 -22.19 -12.87 3.85
N GLY A 129 -21.17 -13.53 3.28
CA GLY A 129 -21.06 -13.76 1.84
C GLY A 129 -20.18 -12.76 1.09
N LYS A 130 -19.83 -11.60 1.68
CA LYS A 130 -18.87 -10.66 1.07
C LYS A 130 -17.47 -11.26 0.98
N ASP A 131 -17.05 -11.97 2.02
CA ASP A 131 -15.73 -12.61 2.10
C ASP A 131 -15.57 -13.81 1.15
N ARG A 132 -16.69 -14.42 0.72
CA ARG A 132 -16.66 -15.54 -0.23
C ARG A 132 -16.03 -15.12 -1.56
N VAL A 133 -16.18 -13.86 -1.96
CA VAL A 133 -15.57 -13.32 -3.17
C VAL A 133 -14.05 -13.21 -3.03
N LEU A 134 -13.53 -12.94 -1.83
CA LEU A 134 -12.11 -12.84 -1.55
C LEU A 134 -11.40 -14.20 -1.52
N LEU A 135 -12.14 -15.27 -1.28
CA LEU A 135 -11.64 -16.65 -1.33
C LEU A 135 -11.55 -17.20 -2.75
N LEU A 136 -12.18 -16.56 -3.73
CA LEU A 136 -12.14 -17.01 -5.11
C LEU A 136 -10.71 -16.90 -5.68
N PRO A 137 -10.33 -17.75 -6.66
CA PRO A 137 -9.07 -17.58 -7.37
C PRO A 137 -8.97 -16.19 -8.00
N PRO A 138 -7.76 -15.58 -8.11
CA PRO A 138 -7.60 -14.23 -8.66
C PRO A 138 -8.24 -14.05 -10.04
N ARG A 139 -8.19 -15.06 -10.91
CA ARG A 139 -8.84 -15.02 -12.24
C ARG A 139 -10.34 -14.73 -12.14
N GLU A 140 -11.01 -15.31 -11.15
CA GLU A 140 -12.44 -15.12 -10.93
C GLU A 140 -12.74 -13.83 -10.15
N GLN A 141 -11.85 -13.42 -9.23
CA GLN A 141 -11.99 -12.14 -8.53
C GLN A 141 -11.93 -10.94 -9.48
N PHE A 142 -11.08 -11.03 -10.51
CA PHE A 142 -10.88 -10.00 -11.52
C PHE A 142 -11.71 -10.25 -12.78
N SER A 143 -12.70 -11.15 -12.74
CA SER A 143 -13.57 -11.39 -13.89
C SER A 143 -14.47 -10.17 -14.15
N GLU A 144 -14.73 -9.90 -15.43
CA GLU A 144 -15.48 -8.71 -15.85
C GLU A 144 -16.89 -8.68 -15.26
N GLY A 145 -17.55 -9.84 -15.14
CA GLY A 145 -18.88 -9.96 -14.52
C GLY A 145 -18.91 -9.66 -13.02
N ARG A 146 -17.74 -9.59 -12.36
CA ARG A 146 -17.62 -9.16 -10.95
C ARG A 146 -17.19 -7.70 -10.81
N LEU A 147 -16.49 -7.16 -11.80
CA LEU A 147 -16.04 -5.78 -11.80
C LEU A 147 -17.11 -4.82 -12.35
N TYR A 148 -17.90 -5.29 -13.32
CA TYR A 148 -18.91 -4.52 -14.03
C TYR A 148 -20.26 -5.24 -14.06
N ASN A 149 -21.33 -4.45 -14.03
CA ASN A 149 -22.65 -4.91 -14.37
C ASN A 149 -22.80 -4.82 -15.89
N ILE A 150 -22.92 -5.96 -16.56
CA ILE A 150 -22.98 -6.06 -18.03
C ILE A 150 -24.23 -5.35 -18.60
N LEU A 151 -25.33 -5.33 -17.85
CA LEU A 151 -26.59 -4.74 -18.33
C LEU A 151 -26.56 -3.21 -18.29
N ASN A 152 -26.08 -2.65 -17.18
CA ASN A 152 -26.13 -1.20 -16.93
C ASN A 152 -24.78 -0.50 -17.18
N GLN A 153 -23.74 -1.26 -17.53
CA GLN A 153 -22.35 -0.81 -17.67
C GLN A 153 -21.79 -0.07 -16.44
N ARG A 154 -22.40 -0.29 -15.27
CA ARG A 154 -21.98 0.33 -14.01
C ARG A 154 -20.88 -0.49 -13.36
N ILE A 155 -19.92 0.20 -12.74
CA ILE A 155 -18.85 -0.43 -11.98
C ILE A 155 -19.42 -0.95 -10.67
N ILE A 156 -19.24 -2.25 -10.42
CA ILE A 156 -19.63 -2.91 -9.17
C ILE A 156 -18.50 -2.72 -8.13
N ASN A 157 -17.26 -2.97 -8.55
CA ASN A 157 -16.09 -2.90 -7.67
C ASN A 157 -14.99 -2.01 -8.28
N SER A 158 -14.99 -0.74 -7.88
CA SER A 158 -14.04 0.27 -8.38
C SER A 158 -12.60 -0.01 -7.93
N ALA A 159 -12.41 -0.52 -6.71
CA ALA A 159 -11.09 -0.78 -6.15
C ALA A 159 -10.35 -1.87 -6.93
N LYS A 160 -11.00 -3.02 -7.17
CA LYS A 160 -10.40 -4.13 -7.94
C LYS A 160 -10.16 -3.75 -9.40
N LEU A 161 -11.08 -2.99 -10.00
CA LEU A 161 -10.93 -2.45 -11.35
C LEU A 161 -9.71 -1.54 -11.47
N ALA A 162 -9.47 -0.66 -10.49
CA ALA A 162 -8.28 0.19 -10.48
C ALA A 162 -6.99 -0.64 -10.42
N THR A 163 -6.97 -1.71 -9.62
CA THR A 163 -5.79 -2.61 -9.56
C THR A 163 -5.55 -3.37 -10.85
N MET A 164 -6.61 -3.80 -11.55
CA MET A 164 -6.51 -4.42 -12.87
C MET A 164 -5.91 -3.43 -13.89
N LYS A 165 -6.48 -2.21 -13.97
CA LYS A 165 -5.95 -1.15 -14.85
C LYS A 165 -4.50 -0.79 -14.55
N ALA A 166 -4.10 -0.74 -13.28
CA ALA A 166 -2.73 -0.46 -12.89
C ALA A 166 -1.75 -1.57 -13.35
N LYS A 167 -2.18 -2.84 -13.29
CA LYS A 167 -1.41 -3.98 -13.81
C LYS A 167 -1.23 -3.86 -15.32
N ASP A 168 -2.30 -3.58 -16.05
CA ASP A 168 -2.26 -3.43 -17.51
C ASP A 168 -1.38 -2.24 -17.92
N GLN A 169 -1.51 -1.11 -17.22
CA GLN A 169 -0.68 0.07 -17.43
C GLN A 169 0.80 -0.22 -17.17
N ARG A 170 1.13 -1.02 -16.16
CA ARG A 170 2.52 -1.43 -15.89
C ARG A 170 3.10 -2.24 -17.05
N VAL A 171 2.31 -3.15 -17.61
CA VAL A 171 2.74 -3.96 -18.77
C VAL A 171 2.97 -3.06 -19.98
N LEU A 172 2.02 -2.15 -20.28
CA LEU A 172 2.16 -1.19 -21.38
C LEU A 172 3.39 -0.29 -21.20
N ASN A 173 3.62 0.21 -19.97
CA ASN A 173 4.79 1.03 -19.67
C ASN A 173 6.09 0.26 -19.88
N LYS A 174 6.14 -1.03 -19.54
CA LYS A 174 7.32 -1.88 -19.81
C LYS A 174 7.60 -1.99 -21.30
N ILE A 175 6.58 -2.26 -22.12
CA ILE A 175 6.71 -2.38 -23.57
C ILE A 175 7.14 -1.04 -24.20
N LYS A 176 6.51 0.05 -23.77
CA LYS A 176 6.85 1.42 -24.23
C LYS A 176 8.28 1.79 -23.86
N LYS A 177 8.72 1.45 -22.65
CA LYS A 177 10.09 1.66 -22.19
C LYS A 177 11.10 0.93 -23.09
N THR A 178 10.87 -0.37 -23.34
CA THR A 178 11.78 -1.14 -24.20
C THR A 178 11.83 -0.61 -25.62
N ALA A 179 10.68 -0.24 -26.20
CA ALA A 179 10.64 0.33 -27.54
C ALA A 179 11.36 1.68 -27.62
N TYR A 180 11.21 2.52 -26.59
CA TYR A 180 11.90 3.80 -26.49
C TYR A 180 13.42 3.61 -26.34
N GLU A 181 13.87 2.70 -25.48
CA GLU A 181 15.29 2.39 -25.27
C GLU A 181 15.94 1.87 -26.54
N THR A 182 15.29 0.95 -27.27
CA THR A 182 15.79 0.46 -28.56
C THR A 182 15.92 1.58 -29.57
N LYS A 183 14.88 2.42 -29.71
CA LYS A 183 14.92 3.57 -30.63
C LYS A 183 16.03 4.55 -30.27
N MET A 184 16.23 4.86 -28.99
CA MET A 184 17.29 5.77 -28.55
C MET A 184 18.68 5.17 -28.75
N ARG A 185 18.82 3.85 -28.59
CA ARG A 185 20.07 3.14 -28.91
C ARG A 185 20.42 3.24 -30.39
N GLU A 186 19.47 2.95 -31.27
CA GLU A 186 19.67 3.06 -32.73
C GLU A 186 20.07 4.48 -33.15
N VAL A 187 19.43 5.50 -32.56
CA VAL A 187 19.79 6.90 -32.79
C VAL A 187 21.22 7.16 -32.31
N GLY A 188 21.59 6.73 -31.11
CA GLY A 188 22.94 6.90 -30.57
C GLY A 188 24.01 6.18 -31.41
N GLU A 189 23.75 4.95 -31.83
CA GLU A 189 24.64 4.18 -32.72
C GLU A 189 24.79 4.88 -34.07
N SER A 190 23.69 5.38 -34.66
CA SER A 190 23.75 6.11 -35.93
C SER A 190 24.53 7.42 -35.83
N GLN A 191 24.43 8.14 -34.71
CA GLN A 191 25.18 9.36 -34.44
C GLN A 191 26.66 9.05 -34.24
N GLN A 192 26.98 8.03 -33.43
CA GLN A 192 28.34 7.58 -33.20
C GLN A 192 29.02 7.16 -34.51
N MET A 193 28.34 6.37 -35.35
CA MET A 193 28.85 5.97 -36.67
C MET A 193 29.16 7.19 -37.56
N ARG A 194 28.27 8.18 -37.60
CA ARG A 194 28.51 9.42 -38.36
C ARG A 194 29.70 10.21 -37.82
N GLU A 195 29.81 10.34 -36.50
CA GLU A 195 30.92 11.07 -35.87
C GLU A 195 32.26 10.36 -36.10
N THR A 196 32.29 9.03 -36.02
CA THR A 196 33.49 8.24 -36.34
C THR A 196 33.86 8.42 -37.80
N ASP A 197 32.90 8.38 -38.72
CA ASP A 197 33.15 8.58 -40.15
C ASP A 197 33.71 9.97 -40.43
N LEU A 198 33.13 11.02 -39.84
CA LEU A 198 33.64 12.39 -39.98
C LEU A 198 35.06 12.55 -39.41
N CYS A 199 35.35 11.91 -38.28
CA CYS A 199 36.69 11.93 -37.68
C CYS A 199 37.73 11.24 -38.56
N LEU A 200 37.39 10.07 -39.13
CA LEU A 200 38.26 9.33 -40.06
C LEU A 200 38.48 10.09 -41.37
N ASN A 201 37.47 10.81 -41.86
CA ASN A 201 37.54 11.59 -43.10
C ASN A 201 38.24 12.96 -42.93
N ARG A 202 38.48 13.41 -41.69
CA ARG A 202 39.17 14.68 -41.43
C ARG A 202 40.65 14.64 -41.84
N TYR A 203 41.28 13.47 -41.77
CA TYR A 203 42.67 13.30 -42.16
C TYR A 203 42.74 12.84 -43.61
N ALA A 204 43.52 13.56 -44.43
CA ALA A 204 43.74 13.17 -45.82
C ALA A 204 44.51 11.85 -45.87
N HIS A 205 43.83 10.78 -46.29
CA HIS A 205 44.42 9.44 -46.45
C HIS A 205 45.67 9.45 -47.35
N GLU A 206 45.70 10.34 -48.35
CA GLU A 206 46.83 10.54 -49.26
C GLU A 206 48.15 10.80 -48.53
N ARG A 207 48.14 11.57 -47.42
CA ARG A 207 49.36 11.83 -46.64
C ARG A 207 49.96 10.56 -46.03
N HIS A 208 49.12 9.58 -45.70
CA HIS A 208 49.58 8.29 -45.18
C HIS A 208 50.09 7.36 -46.29
N ILE A 209 49.61 7.51 -47.52
CA ILE A 209 50.14 6.77 -48.68
C ILE A 209 51.51 7.34 -49.05
N GLU A 210 51.64 8.67 -49.11
CA GLU A 210 52.88 9.37 -49.47
C GLU A 210 54.06 8.94 -48.59
N SER A 211 53.85 8.75 -47.28
CA SER A 211 54.92 8.31 -46.37
C SER A 211 55.48 6.92 -46.69
N HIS A 212 54.72 6.06 -47.36
CA HIS A 212 55.13 4.70 -47.71
C HIS A 212 55.49 4.54 -49.20
N PHE A 213 55.37 5.61 -50.00
CA PHE A 213 55.55 5.57 -51.44
C PHE A 213 56.95 5.09 -51.87
N HIS A 214 57.98 5.39 -51.09
CA HIS A 214 59.36 5.04 -51.41
C HIS A 214 59.72 3.55 -51.21
N GLY A 215 58.86 2.75 -50.56
CA GLY A 215 59.09 1.32 -50.32
C GLY A 215 60.04 1.01 -49.14
N TYR A 216 60.56 2.04 -48.48
CA TYR A 216 61.37 1.95 -47.26
C TYR A 216 61.11 3.15 -46.35
N ASP A 217 61.44 3.03 -45.07
CA ASP A 217 61.32 4.11 -44.10
C ASP A 217 62.47 5.11 -44.28
N VAL A 218 62.14 6.36 -44.61
CA VAL A 218 63.13 7.42 -44.91
C VAL A 218 64.05 7.73 -43.72
N ILE A 219 63.60 7.47 -42.48
CA ILE A 219 64.39 7.77 -41.28
C ILE A 219 65.33 6.61 -40.93
N SER A 220 64.85 5.37 -41.01
CA SER A 220 65.61 4.19 -40.60
C SER A 220 66.26 3.43 -41.75
N ASN A 221 65.96 3.79 -43.00
CA ASN A 221 66.33 3.08 -44.23
C ASN A 221 65.96 1.59 -44.24
N GLN A 222 65.02 1.16 -43.37
CA GLN A 222 64.55 -0.22 -43.37
C GLN A 222 63.51 -0.41 -44.48
N PRO A 223 63.63 -1.47 -45.30
CA PRO A 223 62.64 -1.76 -46.32
C PRO A 223 61.32 -2.18 -45.68
N TYR A 224 60.21 -1.89 -46.34
CA TYR A 224 58.89 -2.38 -45.92
C TYR A 224 58.55 -3.77 -46.47
N ILE A 225 59.29 -4.24 -47.49
CA ILE A 225 59.10 -5.53 -48.15
C ILE A 225 60.42 -6.31 -48.15
N GLY A 226 60.39 -7.63 -47.88
CA GLY A 226 61.58 -8.49 -47.84
C GLY A 226 61.97 -8.99 -46.43
N ARG A 227 63.27 -9.26 -46.22
CA ARG A 227 63.81 -9.85 -44.98
C ARG A 227 64.33 -8.75 -44.04
N GLY A 228 63.88 -8.73 -42.78
CA GLY A 228 64.25 -7.70 -41.81
C GLY A 228 63.43 -6.39 -41.97
N THR A 229 62.17 -6.51 -42.38
CA THR A 229 61.33 -5.36 -42.70
C THR A 229 60.70 -4.71 -41.49
N LYS A 230 60.42 -3.42 -41.64
CA LYS A 230 59.58 -2.68 -40.71
C LYS A 230 58.11 -2.89 -41.07
N THR A 231 57.28 -3.18 -40.07
CA THR A 231 55.84 -3.39 -40.28
C THR A 231 55.18 -2.08 -40.71
N ILE A 232 54.46 -2.10 -41.85
CA ILE A 232 53.63 -0.97 -42.27
C ILE A 232 52.40 -0.92 -41.36
N VAL A 233 52.18 0.23 -40.72
CA VAL A 233 50.95 0.47 -39.97
C VAL A 233 49.91 1.00 -40.94
N HIS A 234 48.85 0.22 -41.18
CA HIS A 234 47.75 0.68 -42.02
C HIS A 234 47.02 1.84 -41.35
N PRO A 235 46.81 2.97 -42.06
CA PRO A 235 46.10 4.09 -41.50
C PRO A 235 44.63 3.73 -41.29
N ARG A 236 44.03 4.26 -40.23
CA ARG A 236 42.59 4.07 -39.94
C ARG A 236 41.67 4.90 -40.86
N THR A 237 42.24 5.82 -41.62
CA THR A 237 41.55 6.68 -42.59
C THR A 237 41.19 5.91 -43.87
N HIS A 238 40.09 6.25 -44.52
CA HIS A 238 39.68 5.64 -45.79
C HIS A 238 40.22 6.40 -47.00
N ALA A 239 40.62 5.67 -48.04
CA ALA A 239 40.95 6.27 -49.34
C ALA A 239 39.71 6.96 -49.92
N GLN A 240 39.92 7.99 -50.74
CA GLN A 240 38.83 8.61 -51.48
C GLN A 240 38.17 7.57 -52.38
N LEU A 241 36.85 7.42 -52.26
CA LEU A 241 36.08 6.52 -53.12
C LEU A 241 36.21 6.98 -54.57
N THR A 242 36.41 6.02 -55.47
CA THR A 242 36.36 6.31 -56.91
C THR A 242 34.93 6.70 -57.32
N ALA A 243 34.78 7.45 -58.41
CA ALA A 243 33.47 7.87 -58.90
C ALA A 243 32.51 6.70 -59.11
N TRP A 244 33.02 5.55 -59.59
CA TRP A 244 32.23 4.33 -59.75
C TRP A 244 31.79 3.73 -58.40
N GLN A 245 32.68 3.64 -57.42
CA GLN A 245 32.32 3.15 -56.07
C GLN A 245 31.34 4.09 -55.36
N ALA A 246 31.43 5.40 -55.59
CA ALA A 246 30.47 6.37 -55.05
C ALA A 246 29.07 6.17 -55.66
N ILE A 247 28.98 5.85 -56.95
CA ILE A 247 27.71 5.54 -57.63
C ILE A 247 27.11 4.23 -57.09
N GLU A 248 27.92 3.17 -56.93
CA GLU A 248 27.45 1.88 -56.40
C GLU A 248 27.00 1.95 -54.94
N SER A 249 27.67 2.76 -54.12
CA SER A 249 27.33 2.93 -52.70
C SER A 249 26.20 3.94 -52.44
N GLY A 250 25.81 4.73 -53.44
CA GLY A 250 24.79 5.76 -53.31
C GLY A 250 25.19 6.93 -52.39
N LEU A 251 26.46 7.05 -52.01
CA LEU A 251 26.97 8.13 -51.14
C LEU A 251 27.29 9.37 -51.98
N LEU A 252 26.65 10.50 -51.66
CA LEU A 252 26.90 11.78 -52.33
C LEU A 252 28.34 12.26 -52.08
N LEU A 253 29.06 12.62 -53.15
CA LEU A 253 30.45 13.11 -53.20
C LEU A 253 30.74 14.42 -52.44
N ASN A 254 29.85 14.89 -51.57
CA ASN A 254 29.87 16.25 -51.02
C ASN A 254 30.88 16.47 -49.88
N ASN A 255 31.62 15.45 -49.43
CA ASN A 255 32.66 15.59 -48.41
C ASN A 255 34.07 15.81 -48.99
N ARG A 256 34.17 16.42 -50.16
CA ARG A 256 35.44 16.72 -50.82
C ARG A 256 36.13 17.90 -50.11
N ILE A 257 37.07 17.62 -49.20
CA ILE A 257 38.14 18.59 -48.91
C ILE A 257 38.98 18.61 -50.18
N ALA A 258 38.72 19.58 -51.05
CA ALA A 258 39.43 19.74 -52.31
C ALA A 258 40.94 19.76 -52.08
N SER A 259 41.65 18.74 -52.57
CA SER A 259 43.08 18.85 -52.81
C SER A 259 43.24 19.92 -53.89
N LYS A 260 43.78 21.08 -53.50
CA LYS A 260 44.20 22.12 -54.45
C LYS A 260 45.33 21.54 -55.30
N LEU A 261 44.98 20.93 -56.43
CA LEU A 261 45.92 20.75 -57.53
C LEU A 261 46.27 22.13 -58.07
N SER A 262 47.52 22.53 -57.84
CA SER A 262 48.14 23.72 -58.39
C SER A 262 48.52 23.48 -59.86
N PRO A 263 48.06 24.28 -60.83
CA PRO A 263 48.78 24.47 -62.07
C PRO A 263 49.68 25.70 -61.91
N GLY A 264 50.99 25.49 -62.00
CA GLY A 264 51.94 26.58 -62.09
C GLY A 264 51.81 27.31 -63.42
N THR A 265 51.49 28.60 -63.38
CA THR A 265 52.01 29.62 -64.30
C THR A 265 52.02 30.96 -63.57
N ALA A 266 53.17 31.64 -63.66
CA ALA A 266 53.47 32.89 -63.02
C ALA A 266 52.56 34.04 -63.51
N SER A 267 52.09 34.88 -62.59
CA SER A 267 51.80 36.28 -62.90
C SER A 267 51.89 37.15 -61.63
N THR A 268 53.00 37.88 -61.57
CA THR A 268 53.07 39.32 -61.27
C THR A 268 52.34 39.86 -60.02
N ARG A 269 53.12 40.05 -58.95
CA ARG A 269 52.87 41.07 -57.89
C ARG A 269 52.99 42.48 -58.50
N PRO A 270 52.36 43.54 -57.97
CA PRO A 270 53.01 44.33 -56.90
C PRO A 270 51.96 44.93 -55.89
N PRO A 271 52.25 45.97 -55.07
CA PRO A 271 52.37 45.79 -53.61
C PRO A 271 51.54 46.79 -52.74
N SER A 272 51.47 46.54 -51.41
CA SER A 272 51.68 47.51 -50.30
C SER A 272 50.85 47.21 -49.02
N ASN A 273 51.60 46.80 -47.98
CA ASN A 273 51.51 46.97 -46.52
C ASN A 273 50.57 48.07 -45.90
N PRO A 274 50.41 48.16 -44.55
CA PRO A 274 50.47 47.17 -43.46
C PRO A 274 49.41 47.33 -42.31
N VAL A 275 49.30 46.27 -41.47
CA VAL A 275 49.15 46.25 -39.98
C VAL A 275 47.99 46.98 -39.25
N SER A 276 47.22 46.22 -38.45
CA SER A 276 46.94 46.40 -36.99
C SER A 276 46.02 45.25 -36.49
N GLN A 277 46.53 44.27 -35.73
CA GLN A 277 46.41 44.08 -34.26
C GLN A 277 44.98 44.24 -33.67
N VAL A 278 44.30 43.13 -33.29
CA VAL A 278 44.17 42.49 -31.94
C VAL A 278 43.09 43.15 -31.03
N VAL A 279 42.46 42.30 -30.20
CA VAL A 279 41.43 42.52 -29.13
C VAL A 279 40.01 42.35 -29.68
N GLY A 280 39.10 41.52 -29.16
CA GLY A 280 38.86 40.90 -27.86
C GLY A 280 37.37 40.51 -27.83
N THR A 281 37.04 39.41 -27.15
CA THR A 281 35.74 38.72 -26.98
C THR A 281 34.60 39.57 -26.37
N PRO A 282 33.42 39.00 -26.01
CA PRO A 282 32.40 38.27 -26.77
C PRO A 282 30.99 38.92 -26.54
N ASP A 283 29.94 38.27 -27.07
CA ASP A 283 28.59 38.12 -26.47
C ASP A 283 27.35 38.45 -27.33
N VAL A 284 26.51 37.40 -27.37
CA VAL A 284 25.04 37.39 -27.30
C VAL A 284 24.28 38.09 -28.43
N HIS A 285 23.77 37.27 -29.36
CA HIS A 285 22.43 37.49 -29.89
C HIS A 285 21.66 36.17 -30.02
N ASN A 286 20.63 36.07 -29.17
CA ASN A 286 19.46 35.23 -29.34
C ASN A 286 18.88 35.40 -30.76
N SER A 287 18.74 34.30 -31.48
CA SER A 287 17.69 34.17 -32.48
C SER A 287 17.21 32.73 -32.51
N GLU A 288 16.05 32.53 -31.89
CA GLU A 288 15.23 31.34 -31.97
C GLU A 288 14.98 30.97 -33.44
N ARG A 289 15.53 29.84 -33.89
CA ARG A 289 15.07 29.15 -35.10
C ARG A 289 14.33 27.88 -34.65
N LYS A 290 13.01 27.99 -34.58
CA LYS A 290 12.09 26.84 -34.49
C LYS A 290 12.25 25.98 -35.76
N PRO A 291 12.47 24.65 -35.66
CA PRO A 291 12.33 23.79 -36.82
C PRO A 291 10.83 23.60 -37.14
N ASN A 292 10.48 23.82 -38.40
CA ASN A 292 9.18 23.48 -38.98
C ASN A 292 8.96 21.96 -38.87
N ILE A 293 8.19 21.53 -37.88
CA ILE A 293 7.65 20.17 -37.82
C ILE A 293 6.22 20.26 -38.35
N LEU A 294 6.02 19.73 -39.56
CA LEU A 294 4.70 19.38 -40.08
C LEU A 294 4.15 18.23 -39.22
N VAL A 295 3.24 18.56 -38.30
CA VAL A 295 2.39 17.57 -37.63
C VAL A 295 1.28 17.22 -38.60
N VAL A 296 1.31 16.00 -39.13
CA VAL A 296 0.19 15.42 -39.87
C VAL A 296 -0.81 14.92 -38.83
N ASP A 297 -1.86 15.71 -38.59
CA ASP A 297 -3.01 15.30 -37.80
C ASP A 297 -3.78 14.21 -38.56
N GLN A 298 -3.69 12.96 -38.09
CA GLN A 298 -4.66 11.92 -38.44
C GLN A 298 -5.90 12.14 -37.58
N SER A 299 -6.87 12.89 -38.11
CA SER A 299 -8.20 13.01 -37.54
C SER A 299 -8.91 11.65 -37.55
N SER A 300 -9.20 11.12 -36.37
CA SER A 300 -10.14 10.03 -36.16
C SER A 300 -11.55 10.49 -36.54
N SER A 301 -12.11 9.97 -37.63
CA SER A 301 -13.51 10.15 -37.97
C SER A 301 -14.39 9.31 -37.04
N ALA A 302 -14.91 9.97 -36.00
CA ALA A 302 -16.07 9.51 -35.25
C ALA A 302 -17.30 9.68 -36.14
N THR A 303 -17.87 8.59 -36.63
CA THR A 303 -19.17 8.61 -37.32
C THR A 303 -20.26 8.76 -36.26
N GLN A 304 -20.70 10.00 -36.05
CA GLN A 304 -22.04 10.30 -35.57
C GLN A 304 -23.04 9.74 -36.59
N VAL A 305 -23.96 8.87 -36.15
CA VAL A 305 -25.20 8.63 -36.88
C VAL A 305 -26.33 9.26 -36.08
N SER A 306 -27.09 10.06 -36.83
CA SER A 306 -28.06 11.04 -36.45
C SER A 306 -29.32 10.48 -35.79
N LEU A 307 -29.74 11.19 -34.73
CA LEU A 307 -31.13 11.41 -34.35
C LEU A 307 -31.90 12.06 -35.51
N LEU A 308 -33.00 11.45 -35.95
CA LEU A 308 -34.27 12.05 -36.40
C LEU A 308 -35.29 10.89 -36.43
N GLN A 309 -36.19 10.81 -35.45
CA GLN A 309 -37.55 11.37 -35.48
C GLN A 309 -38.59 10.29 -35.86
N GLN A 310 -39.31 9.77 -34.86
CA GLN A 310 -40.74 9.51 -35.04
C GLN A 310 -41.47 9.57 -33.69
N VAL A 311 -42.18 10.68 -33.54
CA VAL A 311 -43.30 10.85 -32.62
C VAL A 311 -44.42 9.94 -33.11
N TYR A 312 -44.88 9.01 -32.27
CA TYR A 312 -46.25 8.55 -32.28
C TYR A 312 -46.77 8.50 -30.84
N PHE A 313 -47.70 9.40 -30.57
CA PHE A 313 -48.73 9.29 -29.54
C PHE A 313 -49.52 7.99 -29.74
N LEU A 314 -49.84 7.27 -28.66
CA LEU A 314 -51.20 6.88 -28.25
C LEU A 314 -51.19 5.79 -27.16
N THR A 315 -51.66 6.17 -25.98
CA THR A 315 -52.62 5.45 -25.12
C THR A 315 -52.66 3.91 -25.13
N LEU A 316 -52.23 3.30 -24.03
CA LEU A 316 -53.03 2.44 -23.14
C LEU A 316 -52.25 2.15 -21.85
#